data_AF-A0AAD7N7X8-F1
#
_entry.id   AF-A0AAD7N7X8-F1
#
_cell.length_a   1.000
_cell.length_b   1.000
_cell.length_c   1.000
_cell.angle_alpha   90.00
_cell.angle_beta   90.00
_cell.angle_gamma   90.00
#
_symmetry.space_group_name_H-M   'P 1'
#
loop_
_entity.id
_entity.type
_entity.pdbx_description
1 polymer ?
#
loop_
_entity_poly.entity_id
_entity_poly.type
_entity_poly.pdbx_seq_one_letter_code
_entity_poly.pdbx_strand_id
1 'polypeptide(L)'
;GETEADVRLRFSKTEQADSKLGVPSLHDVSPSSFIVAGLDLEEEQRRVRVQAELKRAQTTEMQIDLGALRTKLNRAISRFRKIQQAYMPVAVQALGAKALPANTLAEDVPLMLPSALTPEQRELCMGGVEHIEAMMRNAQCRSSLVRLRNQLHIKSRLLVYKKGHARHQGANTRSRTIVTRNQSKVRLHSEKYQTAWEAIRLLQGGDPGKVGYRALKREDIRSEEDEDMDWEDDEGAPERGPENQRQISWIWTEAGADGTDAGLEKALRIEWSKAFARTRRWNEEVRLLHEEYRRVRVSLEYEAAKWDTRAAAARKVQDAGAVGYALRQADMYRDLKA
;
A
#
# COMPACT_ATOMS: atom_id res chain seq x y z
N GLY A 1 -1.68 -9.10 -18.18
CA GLY A 1 -2.23 -10.18 -17.34
C GLY A 1 -3.71 -10.05 -17.10
N GLU A 2 -4.38 -11.20 -16.97
CA GLU A 2 -5.83 -11.34 -16.74
C GLU A 2 -6.24 -10.80 -15.36
N THR A 3 -7.38 -10.11 -15.28
CA THR A 3 -7.98 -9.65 -14.02
C THR A 3 -8.87 -10.74 -13.40
N GLU A 4 -9.29 -10.57 -12.13
CA GLU A 4 -10.27 -11.48 -11.51
C GLU A 4 -11.56 -11.61 -12.35
N ALA A 5 -11.99 -10.53 -13.01
CA ALA A 5 -13.18 -10.54 -13.87
C ALA A 5 -12.96 -11.36 -15.15
N ASP A 6 -11.76 -11.25 -15.75
CA ASP A 6 -11.41 -11.98 -16.97
C ASP A 6 -11.34 -13.49 -16.71
N VAL A 7 -10.73 -13.89 -15.58
CA VAL A 7 -10.65 -15.30 -15.18
C VAL A 7 -12.05 -15.87 -14.88
N ARG A 8 -12.91 -15.11 -14.18
CA ARG A 8 -14.32 -15.50 -13.95
C ARG A 8 -15.07 -15.67 -15.27
N LEU A 9 -14.90 -14.74 -16.22
CA LEU A 9 -15.53 -14.82 -17.54
C LEU A 9 -15.04 -16.04 -18.33
N ARG A 10 -13.75 -16.34 -18.26
CA ARG A 10 -13.15 -17.52 -18.92
C ARG A 10 -13.77 -18.81 -18.39
N PHE A 11 -13.81 -19.00 -17.08
CA PHE A 11 -14.43 -20.19 -16.49
C PHE A 11 -15.92 -20.30 -16.83
N SER A 12 -16.66 -19.19 -16.76
CA SER A 12 -18.08 -19.17 -17.14
C SER A 12 -18.30 -19.60 -18.60
N LYS A 13 -17.43 -19.17 -19.53
CA LYS A 13 -17.49 -19.61 -20.94
C LYS A 13 -17.18 -21.09 -21.11
N THR A 14 -16.17 -21.61 -20.41
CA THR A 14 -15.83 -23.04 -20.44
C THR A 14 -17.00 -23.89 -19.94
N GLU A 15 -17.59 -23.51 -18.81
CA GLU A 15 -18.72 -24.23 -18.22
C GLU A 15 -19.98 -24.21 -19.11
N GLN A 16 -20.24 -23.10 -19.79
CA GLN A 16 -21.31 -23.04 -20.79
C GLN A 16 -21.05 -23.97 -21.98
N ALA A 17 -19.78 -24.15 -22.38
CA ALA A 17 -19.40 -25.07 -23.44
C ALA A 17 -19.58 -26.53 -22.98
N ASP A 18 -19.10 -26.87 -21.79
CA ASP A 18 -19.22 -28.21 -21.22
C ASP A 18 -20.69 -28.61 -21.00
N SER A 19 -21.53 -27.67 -20.56
CA SER A 19 -22.97 -27.86 -20.43
C SER A 19 -23.63 -28.15 -21.79
N LYS A 20 -23.23 -27.43 -22.86
CA LYS A 20 -23.73 -27.70 -24.23
C LYS A 20 -23.28 -29.07 -24.76
N LEU A 21 -22.11 -29.55 -24.33
CA LEU A 21 -21.57 -30.86 -24.69
C LEU A 21 -22.14 -32.00 -23.83
N GLY A 22 -22.96 -31.69 -22.82
CA GLY A 22 -23.58 -32.70 -21.95
C GLY A 22 -22.61 -33.33 -20.95
N VAL A 23 -21.52 -32.65 -20.59
CA VAL A 23 -20.58 -33.14 -19.59
C VAL A 23 -21.29 -33.27 -18.23
N PRO A 24 -21.26 -34.44 -17.56
CA PRO A 24 -21.90 -34.63 -16.26
C PRO A 24 -21.30 -33.71 -15.19
N SER A 25 -22.16 -33.05 -14.41
CA SER A 25 -21.75 -32.24 -13.25
C SER A 25 -21.86 -33.03 -11.95
N LEU A 26 -20.91 -32.81 -11.04
CA LEU A 26 -20.91 -33.41 -9.69
C LEU A 26 -21.93 -32.76 -8.75
N HIS A 27 -22.34 -31.52 -9.01
CA HIS A 27 -23.29 -30.75 -8.21
C HIS A 27 -24.00 -29.71 -9.10
N ASP A 28 -25.14 -29.18 -8.65
CA ASP A 28 -25.86 -28.09 -9.33
C ASP A 28 -25.05 -26.77 -9.42
N VAL A 29 -23.95 -26.67 -8.67
CA VAL A 29 -23.07 -25.50 -8.61
C VAL A 29 -21.76 -25.92 -9.21
N SER A 30 -21.31 -25.25 -10.26
CA SER A 30 -20.09 -25.62 -10.96
C SER A 30 -18.83 -25.49 -10.09
N PRO A 31 -17.74 -26.22 -10.42
CA PRO A 31 -16.49 -26.14 -9.67
C PRO A 31 -15.91 -24.74 -9.59
N SER A 32 -16.01 -23.93 -10.66
CA SER A 32 -15.51 -22.55 -10.62
C SER A 32 -16.38 -21.65 -9.76
N SER A 33 -17.71 -21.79 -9.85
CA SER A 33 -18.65 -21.06 -9.00
C SER A 33 -18.44 -21.40 -7.52
N PHE A 34 -18.13 -22.66 -7.21
CA PHE A 34 -17.80 -23.10 -5.84
C PHE A 34 -16.53 -22.40 -5.31
N ILE A 35 -15.44 -22.39 -6.08
CA ILE A 35 -14.20 -21.71 -5.67
C ILE A 35 -14.40 -20.20 -5.54
N VAL A 36 -15.09 -19.57 -6.49
CA VAL A 36 -15.43 -18.14 -6.43
C VAL A 36 -16.24 -17.83 -5.16
N ALA A 37 -17.24 -18.64 -4.83
CA ALA A 37 -18.02 -18.47 -3.60
C ALA A 37 -17.15 -18.58 -2.33
N GLY A 38 -16.17 -19.50 -2.32
CA GLY A 38 -15.21 -19.61 -1.22
C GLY A 38 -14.28 -18.40 -1.09
N LEU A 39 -13.80 -17.86 -2.21
CA LEU A 39 -12.96 -16.65 -2.22
C LEU A 39 -13.75 -15.39 -1.85
N ASP A 40 -15.01 -15.29 -2.27
CA ASP A 40 -15.90 -14.19 -1.88
C ASP A 40 -16.22 -14.27 -0.37
N LEU A 41 -16.38 -15.47 0.19
CA LEU A 41 -16.50 -15.67 1.65
C LEU A 41 -15.24 -15.23 2.41
N GLU A 42 -14.05 -15.56 1.90
CA GLU A 42 -12.79 -15.08 2.48
C GLU A 42 -12.70 -13.55 2.47
N GLU A 43 -13.19 -12.90 1.40
CA GLU A 43 -13.28 -11.45 1.34
C GLU A 43 -14.27 -10.88 2.36
N GLU A 44 -15.43 -11.51 2.55
CA GLU A 44 -16.40 -11.11 3.59
C GLU A 44 -15.85 -11.33 5.01
N GLN A 45 -15.13 -12.43 5.28
CA GLN A 45 -14.44 -12.65 6.56
C GLN A 45 -13.45 -11.51 6.86
N ARG A 46 -12.63 -11.11 5.88
CA ARG A 46 -11.71 -9.96 6.02
C ARG A 46 -12.45 -8.65 6.31
N ARG A 47 -13.54 -8.38 5.60
CA ARG A 47 -14.35 -7.17 5.82
C ARG A 47 -14.93 -7.12 7.23
N VAL A 48 -15.48 -8.23 7.72
CA VAL A 48 -16.01 -8.34 9.08
C VAL A 48 -14.90 -8.15 10.11
N ARG A 49 -13.71 -8.75 9.93
CA ARG A 49 -12.56 -8.57 10.82
C ARG A 49 -12.14 -7.10 10.91
N VAL A 50 -11.96 -6.44 9.77
CA VAL A 50 -11.61 -5.01 9.72
C VAL A 50 -12.69 -4.15 10.39
N GLN A 51 -13.97 -4.45 10.19
CA GLN A 51 -15.05 -3.73 10.88
C GLN A 51 -15.08 -3.98 12.38
N ALA A 52 -14.85 -5.22 12.84
CA ALA A 52 -14.78 -5.56 14.26
C ALA A 52 -13.66 -4.76 14.96
N GLU A 53 -12.50 -4.67 14.32
CA GLU A 53 -11.35 -3.91 14.85
C GLU A 53 -11.58 -2.40 14.84
N LEU A 54 -12.13 -1.84 13.75
CA LEU A 54 -12.41 -0.40 13.65
C LEU A 54 -13.49 0.06 14.62
N LYS A 55 -14.53 -0.75 14.81
CA LYS A 55 -15.70 -0.36 15.60
C LYS A 55 -15.50 -0.57 17.11
N ARG A 56 -14.51 -1.38 17.54
CA ARG A 56 -14.29 -1.83 18.95
C ARG A 56 -15.61 -1.92 19.73
N ALA A 57 -16.64 -2.50 19.11
CA ALA A 57 -18.07 -2.22 19.26
C ALA A 57 -18.47 -1.51 20.58
N GLN A 58 -18.25 -0.19 20.63
CA GLN A 58 -18.44 0.58 21.87
C GLN A 58 -19.91 0.89 22.15
N THR A 59 -20.75 0.93 21.11
CA THR A 59 -22.20 1.18 21.24
C THR A 59 -23.01 -0.09 20.99
N THR A 60 -24.17 -0.18 21.64
CA THR A 60 -25.10 -1.31 21.51
C THR A 60 -25.55 -1.53 20.06
N GLU A 61 -25.82 -0.45 19.32
CA GLU A 61 -26.19 -0.51 17.90
C GLU A 61 -25.08 -1.12 17.04
N MET A 62 -23.82 -0.75 17.29
CA MET A 62 -22.68 -1.33 16.57
C MET A 62 -22.47 -2.81 16.89
N GLN A 63 -22.78 -3.24 18.12
CA GLN A 63 -22.74 -4.65 18.51
C GLN A 63 -23.82 -5.47 17.78
N ILE A 64 -25.03 -4.90 17.65
CA ILE A 64 -26.14 -5.52 16.89
C ILE A 64 -25.75 -5.68 15.42
N ASP A 65 -25.22 -4.63 14.80
CA ASP A 65 -24.74 -4.67 13.40
C ASP A 65 -23.70 -5.76 13.17
N LEU A 66 -22.68 -5.82 14.04
CA LEU A 66 -21.61 -6.82 13.93
C LEU A 66 -22.16 -8.24 14.13
N GLY A 67 -23.09 -8.42 15.07
CA GLY A 67 -23.80 -9.69 15.29
C GLY A 67 -24.61 -10.14 14.07
N ALA A 68 -25.29 -9.21 13.40
CA ALA A 68 -26.03 -9.48 12.17
C ALA A 68 -25.10 -9.91 11.02
N LEU A 69 -23.96 -9.25 10.86
CA LEU A 69 -22.93 -9.62 9.87
C LEU A 69 -22.36 -11.01 10.14
N ARG A 70 -22.00 -11.32 11.39
CA ARG A 70 -21.50 -12.65 11.79
C ARG A 70 -22.54 -13.74 11.57
N THR A 71 -23.81 -13.46 11.85
CA THR A 71 -24.92 -14.41 11.61
C THR A 71 -25.09 -14.69 10.12
N LYS A 72 -25.05 -13.65 9.28
CA LYS A 72 -25.09 -13.80 7.81
C LYS A 72 -23.91 -14.63 7.30
N LEU A 73 -22.71 -14.34 7.81
CA LEU A 73 -21.48 -15.04 7.47
C LEU A 73 -21.53 -16.52 7.85
N ASN A 74 -21.97 -16.85 9.07
CA ASN A 74 -22.17 -18.24 9.52
C ASN A 74 -23.14 -19.00 8.60
N ARG A 75 -24.28 -18.40 8.25
CA ARG A 75 -25.24 -19.04 7.31
C ARG A 75 -24.61 -19.30 5.95
N ALA A 76 -23.78 -18.38 5.47
CA ALA A 76 -23.11 -18.51 4.19
C ALA A 76 -22.01 -19.59 4.23
N ILE A 77 -21.22 -19.66 5.31
CA ILE A 77 -20.26 -20.75 5.57
C ILE A 77 -20.99 -22.09 5.61
N SER A 78 -22.11 -22.22 6.33
CA SER A 78 -22.87 -23.48 6.37
C SER A 78 -23.35 -23.94 5.00
N ARG A 79 -23.81 -23.02 4.13
CA ARG A 79 -24.17 -23.35 2.73
C ARG A 79 -22.95 -23.78 1.92
N PHE A 80 -21.84 -23.06 2.06
CA PHE A 80 -20.59 -23.42 1.41
C PHE A 80 -20.10 -24.82 1.79
N ARG A 81 -20.21 -25.21 3.07
CA ARG A 81 -19.85 -26.57 3.54
C ARG A 81 -20.63 -27.69 2.86
N LYS A 82 -21.92 -27.48 2.59
CA LYS A 82 -22.74 -28.49 1.89
C LYS A 82 -22.21 -28.75 0.47
N ILE A 83 -21.85 -27.69 -0.24
CA ILE A 83 -21.27 -27.79 -1.58
C ILE A 83 -19.84 -28.35 -1.50
N GLN A 84 -19.07 -27.95 -0.49
CA GLN A 84 -17.71 -28.44 -0.26
C GLN A 84 -17.67 -29.95 -0.03
N GLN A 85 -18.71 -30.58 0.54
CA GLN A 85 -18.77 -32.04 0.65
C GLN A 85 -18.77 -32.74 -0.71
N ALA A 86 -19.37 -32.12 -1.74
CA ALA A 86 -19.40 -32.68 -3.08
C ALA A 86 -18.05 -32.57 -3.81
N TYR A 87 -17.33 -31.45 -3.65
CA TYR A 87 -16.06 -31.23 -4.36
C TYR A 87 -14.80 -31.57 -3.55
N MET A 88 -14.86 -31.47 -2.22
CA MET A 88 -13.72 -31.54 -1.32
C MET A 88 -14.10 -32.22 0.02
N PRO A 89 -14.53 -33.50 0.01
CA PRO A 89 -14.95 -34.19 1.23
C PRO A 89 -13.85 -34.23 2.30
N VAL A 90 -12.58 -34.35 1.87
CA VAL A 90 -11.40 -34.36 2.75
C VAL A 90 -11.22 -33.04 3.50
N ALA A 91 -11.59 -31.90 2.89
CA ALA A 91 -11.50 -30.61 3.56
C ALA A 91 -12.42 -30.51 4.79
N VAL A 92 -13.60 -31.13 4.71
CA VAL A 92 -14.56 -31.19 5.82
C VAL A 92 -14.05 -32.09 6.94
N GLN A 93 -13.44 -33.24 6.59
CA GLN A 93 -12.80 -34.13 7.56
C GLN A 93 -11.62 -33.46 8.25
N ALA A 94 -10.73 -32.82 7.49
CA ALA A 94 -9.58 -32.09 8.01
C ALA A 94 -9.99 -30.92 8.92
N LEU A 95 -11.11 -30.26 8.63
CA LEU A 95 -11.67 -29.25 9.52
C LEU A 95 -12.18 -29.84 10.83
N GLY A 96 -12.90 -30.96 10.76
CA GLY A 96 -13.40 -31.67 11.96
C GLY A 96 -12.26 -32.11 12.89
N ALA A 97 -11.15 -32.57 12.32
CA ALA A 97 -9.96 -32.96 13.07
C ALA A 97 -9.29 -31.79 13.83
N LYS A 98 -9.47 -30.54 13.37
CA LYS A 98 -8.90 -29.35 14.05
C LYS A 98 -9.62 -28.98 15.37
N ALA A 99 -10.77 -29.60 15.67
CA ALA A 99 -11.52 -29.41 16.92
C ALA A 99 -11.61 -27.94 17.38
N LEU A 100 -12.14 -27.07 16.50
CA LEU A 100 -12.21 -25.63 16.76
C LEU A 100 -12.98 -25.33 18.06
N PRO A 101 -12.54 -24.33 18.86
CA PRO A 101 -13.26 -23.91 20.05
C PRO A 101 -14.70 -23.50 19.73
N ALA A 102 -15.65 -23.79 20.63
CA ALA A 102 -17.06 -23.43 20.45
C ALA A 102 -17.30 -21.91 20.27
N ASN A 103 -16.41 -21.08 20.81
CA ASN A 103 -16.47 -19.62 20.73
C ASN A 103 -15.71 -19.02 19.53
N THR A 104 -15.36 -19.84 18.52
CA THR A 104 -14.70 -19.34 17.31
C THR A 104 -15.62 -18.37 16.57
N LEU A 105 -15.11 -17.15 16.30
CA LEU A 105 -15.86 -16.12 15.58
C LEU A 105 -16.01 -16.47 14.10
N ALA A 106 -17.07 -15.98 13.46
CA ALA A 106 -17.40 -16.31 12.07
C ALA A 106 -16.27 -15.92 11.08
N GLU A 107 -15.60 -14.80 11.33
CA GLU A 107 -14.46 -14.30 10.58
C GLU A 107 -13.16 -15.11 10.75
N ASP A 108 -13.10 -16.00 11.74
CA ASP A 108 -11.91 -16.80 12.07
C ASP A 108 -12.10 -18.29 11.77
N VAL A 109 -13.30 -18.71 11.34
CA VAL A 109 -13.56 -20.08 10.90
C VAL A 109 -12.78 -20.38 9.61
N PRO A 110 -11.84 -21.35 9.59
CA PRO A 110 -11.04 -21.65 8.41
C PRO A 110 -11.89 -22.21 7.27
N LEU A 111 -11.89 -21.59 6.09
CA LEU A 111 -12.69 -22.05 4.95
C LEU A 111 -12.17 -23.36 4.31
N MET A 112 -10.94 -23.78 4.58
CA MET A 112 -10.33 -25.01 4.05
C MET A 112 -10.45 -25.11 2.52
N LEU A 113 -10.02 -24.07 1.82
CA LEU A 113 -9.84 -24.08 0.37
C LEU A 113 -8.69 -25.03 -0.03
N PRO A 114 -8.56 -25.43 -1.32
CA PRO A 114 -7.50 -26.35 -1.75
C PRO A 114 -6.10 -25.97 -1.26
N SER A 115 -5.75 -24.68 -1.25
CA SER A 115 -4.46 -24.18 -0.76
C SER A 115 -4.19 -24.43 0.72
N ALA A 116 -5.21 -24.72 1.53
CA ALA A 116 -5.11 -25.01 2.95
C ALA A 116 -4.97 -26.51 3.26
N LEU A 117 -4.95 -27.36 2.23
CA LEU A 117 -4.82 -28.81 2.32
C LEU A 117 -3.39 -29.27 2.03
N THR A 118 -3.01 -30.42 2.56
CA THR A 118 -1.73 -31.06 2.19
C THR A 118 -1.78 -31.55 0.74
N PRO A 119 -0.63 -31.77 0.07
CA PRO A 119 -0.60 -32.31 -1.29
C PRO A 119 -1.41 -33.60 -1.44
N GLU A 120 -1.27 -34.54 -0.50
CA GLU A 120 -2.00 -35.81 -0.46
C GLU A 120 -3.53 -35.60 -0.35
N GLN A 121 -3.96 -34.62 0.44
CA GLN A 121 -5.38 -34.29 0.59
C GLN A 121 -5.96 -33.60 -0.66
N ARG A 122 -5.13 -32.90 -1.45
CA ARG A 122 -5.55 -32.24 -2.68
C ARG A 122 -5.86 -33.23 -3.80
N GLU A 123 -5.15 -34.35 -3.87
CA GLU A 123 -5.43 -35.42 -4.84
C GLU A 123 -6.84 -36.01 -4.71
N LEU A 124 -7.42 -35.90 -3.52
CA LEU A 124 -8.78 -36.36 -3.21
C LEU A 124 -9.86 -35.29 -3.52
N CYS A 125 -9.48 -34.11 -4.01
CA CYS A 125 -10.42 -33.09 -4.44
C CYS A 125 -10.91 -33.36 -5.87
N MET A 126 -12.19 -33.11 -6.13
CA MET A 126 -12.85 -33.37 -7.41
C MET A 126 -13.10 -32.09 -8.20
N GLY A 127 -13.29 -32.20 -9.51
CA GLY A 127 -13.68 -31.08 -10.37
C GLY A 127 -12.57 -30.06 -10.65
N GLY A 128 -11.29 -30.43 -10.47
CA GLY A 128 -10.16 -29.55 -10.80
C GLY A 128 -10.08 -28.27 -9.97
N VAL A 129 -10.72 -28.26 -8.79
CA VAL A 129 -10.84 -27.08 -7.92
C VAL A 129 -9.51 -26.47 -7.50
N GLU A 130 -8.46 -27.29 -7.42
CA GLU A 130 -7.09 -26.83 -7.14
C GLU A 130 -6.56 -25.90 -8.23
N HIS A 131 -6.68 -26.31 -9.49
CA HIS A 131 -6.23 -25.51 -10.63
C HIS A 131 -7.03 -24.21 -10.75
N ILE A 132 -8.34 -24.30 -10.53
CA ILE A 132 -9.24 -23.15 -10.52
C ILE A 132 -8.84 -22.16 -9.43
N GLU A 133 -8.57 -22.64 -8.21
CA GLU A 133 -8.08 -21.76 -7.14
C GLU A 133 -6.76 -21.12 -7.54
N ALA A 134 -5.78 -21.88 -8.03
CA ALA A 134 -4.48 -21.34 -8.44
C ALA A 134 -4.62 -20.18 -9.45
N MET A 135 -5.47 -20.35 -10.49
CA MET A 135 -5.73 -19.31 -11.46
C MET A 135 -6.39 -18.07 -10.83
N MET A 136 -7.39 -18.28 -9.97
CA MET A 136 -8.08 -17.18 -9.29
C MET A 136 -7.15 -16.43 -8.32
N ARG A 137 -6.28 -17.12 -7.58
CA ARG A 137 -5.30 -16.50 -6.68
C ARG A 137 -4.29 -15.66 -7.44
N ASN A 138 -3.80 -16.13 -8.59
CA ASN A 138 -2.93 -15.34 -9.47
C ASN A 138 -3.60 -14.02 -9.90
N ALA A 139 -4.86 -14.09 -10.34
CA ALA A 139 -5.63 -12.91 -10.70
C ALA A 139 -5.92 -11.98 -9.49
N GLN A 140 -6.11 -12.55 -8.29
CA GLN A 140 -6.26 -11.79 -7.05
C GLN A 140 -4.99 -11.03 -6.68
N CYS A 141 -3.79 -11.60 -6.82
CA CYS A 141 -2.53 -10.89 -6.56
C CYS A 141 -2.44 -9.63 -7.42
N ARG A 142 -2.64 -9.76 -8.73
CA ARG A 142 -2.62 -8.62 -9.67
C ARG A 142 -3.69 -7.58 -9.33
N SER A 143 -4.94 -8.00 -9.19
CA SER A 143 -6.07 -7.09 -8.94
C SER A 143 -5.94 -6.36 -7.61
N SER A 144 -5.46 -7.05 -6.58
CA SER A 144 -5.24 -6.48 -5.24
C SER A 144 -4.09 -5.49 -5.24
N LEU A 145 -3.00 -5.76 -5.98
CA LEU A 145 -1.87 -4.84 -6.10
C LEU A 145 -2.28 -3.53 -6.80
N VAL A 146 -3.05 -3.60 -7.88
CA VAL A 146 -3.60 -2.41 -8.55
C VAL A 146 -4.51 -1.61 -7.61
N ARG A 147 -5.40 -2.28 -6.88
CA ARG A 147 -6.28 -1.62 -5.91
C ARG A 147 -5.50 -1.00 -4.74
N LEU A 148 -4.44 -1.66 -4.28
CA LEU A 148 -3.55 -1.17 -3.23
C LEU A 148 -2.86 0.13 -3.67
N ARG A 149 -2.22 0.14 -4.86
CA ARG A 149 -1.63 1.34 -5.47
C ARG A 149 -2.62 2.50 -5.54
N ASN A 150 -3.83 2.23 -6.03
CA ASN A 150 -4.88 3.25 -6.10
C ASN A 150 -5.26 3.80 -4.73
N GLN A 151 -5.38 2.96 -3.69
CA GLN A 151 -5.66 3.45 -2.33
C GLN A 151 -4.51 4.26 -1.74
N LEU A 152 -3.25 3.93 -2.08
CA LEU A 152 -2.07 4.69 -1.64
C LEU A 152 -2.01 6.07 -2.29
N HIS A 153 -2.31 6.19 -3.59
CA HIS A 153 -2.47 7.50 -4.24
C HIS A 153 -3.59 8.33 -3.58
N ILE A 154 -4.71 7.69 -3.24
CA ILE A 154 -5.79 8.38 -2.53
C ILE A 154 -5.31 8.82 -1.14
N LYS A 155 -4.57 7.97 -0.40
CA LYS A 155 -3.99 8.30 0.91
C LYS A 155 -3.10 9.54 0.82
N SER A 156 -2.18 9.57 -0.16
CA SER A 156 -1.31 10.71 -0.45
C SER A 156 -2.12 12.01 -0.60
N ARG A 157 -3.09 12.02 -1.52
CA ARG A 157 -3.92 13.20 -1.79
C ARG A 157 -4.75 13.64 -0.60
N LEU A 158 -5.30 12.71 0.18
CA LEU A 158 -6.08 13.01 1.38
C LEU A 158 -5.23 13.70 2.45
N LEU A 159 -3.97 13.30 2.58
CA LEU A 159 -3.05 13.85 3.56
C LEU A 159 -2.53 15.23 3.14
N VAL A 160 -2.22 15.43 1.84
CA VAL A 160 -1.96 16.77 1.27
C VAL A 160 -3.15 17.70 1.51
N TYR A 161 -4.37 17.23 1.23
CA TYR A 161 -5.59 18.00 1.48
C TYR A 161 -5.74 18.35 2.97
N LYS A 162 -5.54 17.40 3.88
CA LYS A 162 -5.59 17.64 5.34
C LYS A 162 -4.59 18.73 5.73
N LYS A 163 -3.32 18.63 5.30
CA LYS A 163 -2.26 19.60 5.60
C LYS A 163 -2.59 21.01 5.08
N GLY A 164 -3.15 21.10 3.88
CA GLY A 164 -3.51 22.37 3.23
C GLY A 164 -4.80 23.02 3.74
N HIS A 165 -5.81 22.23 4.10
CA HIS A 165 -7.19 22.74 4.25
C HIS A 165 -7.87 22.42 5.58
N ALA A 166 -7.39 21.46 6.39
CA ALA A 166 -8.02 21.12 7.66
C ALA A 166 -7.50 22.01 8.81
N ARG A 167 -8.08 23.21 8.97
CA ARG A 167 -7.59 24.23 9.93
C ARG A 167 -8.22 24.16 11.33
N HIS A 168 -9.49 23.77 11.43
CA HIS A 168 -10.23 23.77 12.70
C HIS A 168 -10.60 22.35 13.15
N GLN A 169 -10.98 22.19 14.42
CA GLN A 169 -11.22 20.87 15.04
C GLN A 169 -12.18 19.99 14.22
N GLY A 170 -13.36 20.51 13.85
CA GLY A 170 -14.34 19.75 13.06
C GLY A 170 -13.82 19.29 11.70
N ALA A 171 -13.06 20.13 10.98
CA ALA A 171 -12.45 19.75 9.70
C ALA A 171 -11.33 18.71 9.88
N ASN A 172 -10.55 18.83 10.95
CA ASN A 172 -9.52 17.85 11.30
C ASN A 172 -10.12 16.49 11.65
N THR A 173 -11.17 16.45 12.48
CA THR A 173 -11.86 15.21 12.82
C THR A 173 -12.42 14.53 11.57
N ARG A 174 -13.14 15.27 10.69
CA ARG A 174 -13.66 14.70 9.43
C ARG A 174 -12.55 14.16 8.53
N SER A 175 -11.46 14.92 8.38
CA SER A 175 -10.32 14.50 7.55
C SER A 175 -9.66 13.24 8.11
N ARG A 176 -9.46 13.16 9.44
CA ARG A 176 -8.96 11.96 10.12
C ARG A 176 -9.87 10.76 9.86
N THR A 177 -11.19 10.90 9.99
CA THR A 177 -12.13 9.81 9.70
C THR A 177 -12.01 9.30 8.27
N ILE A 178 -11.85 10.20 7.30
CA ILE A 178 -11.69 9.82 5.88
C ILE A 178 -10.36 9.09 5.66
N VAL A 179 -9.26 9.58 6.24
CA VAL A 179 -7.95 8.94 6.18
C VAL A 179 -7.99 7.55 6.83
N THR A 180 -8.58 7.41 8.02
CA THR A 180 -8.75 6.11 8.69
C THR A 180 -9.55 5.14 7.84
N ARG A 181 -10.64 5.59 7.20
CA ARG A 181 -11.44 4.76 6.29
C ARG A 181 -10.64 4.31 5.06
N ASN A 182 -9.80 5.18 4.50
CA ASN A 182 -8.91 4.81 3.41
C ASN A 182 -7.84 3.81 3.87
N GLN A 183 -7.26 3.99 5.07
CA GLN A 183 -6.31 3.05 5.67
C GLN A 183 -6.92 1.65 5.83
N SER A 184 -8.20 1.55 6.18
CA SER A 184 -8.93 0.28 6.23
C SER A 184 -8.98 -0.42 4.87
N LYS A 185 -9.12 0.34 3.77
CA LYS A 185 -9.09 -0.20 2.41
C LYS A 185 -7.69 -0.62 1.98
N VAL A 186 -6.66 0.16 2.36
CA VAL A 186 -5.24 -0.23 2.16
C VAL A 186 -5.00 -1.60 2.79
N ARG A 187 -5.41 -1.77 4.04
CA ARG A 187 -5.29 -3.04 4.77
C ARG A 187 -6.04 -4.19 4.10
N LEU A 188 -7.28 -3.95 3.67
CA LEU A 188 -8.08 -4.97 2.98
C LEU A 188 -7.39 -5.49 1.71
N HIS A 189 -6.81 -4.59 0.91
CA HIS A 189 -6.11 -4.98 -0.32
C HIS A 189 -4.73 -5.59 -0.05
N SER A 190 -4.01 -5.12 0.97
CA SER A 190 -2.73 -5.74 1.35
C SER A 190 -2.91 -7.16 1.88
N GLU A 191 -3.91 -7.38 2.74
CA GLU A 191 -4.24 -8.72 3.24
C GLU A 191 -4.73 -9.63 2.12
N LYS A 192 -5.56 -9.13 1.19
CA LYS A 192 -5.99 -9.91 0.01
C LYS A 192 -4.80 -10.37 -0.84
N TYR A 193 -3.85 -9.48 -1.07
CA TYR A 193 -2.61 -9.82 -1.76
C TYR A 193 -1.81 -10.88 -1.00
N GLN A 194 -1.56 -10.68 0.29
CA GLN A 194 -0.75 -11.58 1.12
C GLN A 194 -1.38 -12.98 1.23
N THR A 195 -2.69 -13.06 1.46
CA THR A 195 -3.40 -14.35 1.50
C THR A 195 -3.35 -15.06 0.14
N ALA A 196 -3.53 -14.34 -0.96
CA ALA A 196 -3.45 -14.93 -2.28
C ALA A 196 -2.03 -15.39 -2.63
N TRP A 197 -1.01 -14.62 -2.24
CA TRP A 197 0.39 -14.97 -2.42
C TRP A 197 0.75 -16.25 -1.65
N GLU A 198 0.35 -16.35 -0.38
CA GLU A 198 0.59 -17.53 0.44
C GLU A 198 -0.19 -18.75 -0.09
N ALA A 199 -1.41 -18.55 -0.59
CA ALA A 199 -2.19 -19.63 -1.20
C ALA A 199 -1.49 -20.19 -2.46
N ILE A 200 -0.96 -19.34 -3.35
CA ILE A 200 -0.18 -19.80 -4.51
C ILE A 200 1.07 -20.55 -4.06
N ARG A 201 1.79 -20.00 -3.07
CA ARG A 201 2.98 -20.66 -2.50
C ARG A 201 2.67 -22.06 -2.00
N LEU A 202 1.59 -22.23 -1.22
CA LEU A 202 1.17 -23.54 -0.70
C LEU A 202 0.75 -24.50 -1.82
N LEU A 203 0.02 -24.01 -2.82
CA LEU A 203 -0.36 -24.81 -3.99
C LEU A 203 0.86 -25.31 -4.78
N GLN A 204 1.94 -24.52 -4.83
CA GLN A 204 3.18 -24.85 -5.54
C GLN A 204 4.24 -25.57 -4.69
N GLY A 205 3.84 -26.17 -3.55
CA GLY A 205 4.72 -26.97 -2.71
C GLY A 205 5.56 -26.17 -1.72
N GLY A 206 5.19 -24.92 -1.45
CA GLY A 206 5.78 -24.09 -0.39
C GLY A 206 6.95 -23.20 -0.84
N ASP A 207 7.36 -23.28 -2.11
CA ASP A 207 8.50 -22.54 -2.66
C ASP A 207 8.11 -21.11 -3.07
N PRO A 208 8.67 -20.07 -2.40
CA PRO A 208 8.42 -18.67 -2.77
C PRO A 208 8.82 -18.32 -4.21
N GLY A 209 9.80 -19.00 -4.78
CA GLY A 209 10.33 -18.70 -6.12
C GLY A 209 9.34 -19.01 -7.25
N LYS A 210 8.40 -19.93 -7.02
CA LYS A 210 7.43 -20.37 -8.04
C LYS A 210 6.19 -19.47 -8.14
N VAL A 211 5.99 -18.57 -7.17
CA VAL A 211 4.78 -17.75 -7.06
C VAL A 211 4.66 -16.74 -8.20
N GLY A 212 5.78 -16.30 -8.78
CA GLY A 212 5.80 -15.29 -9.84
C GLY A 212 5.49 -13.86 -9.35
N TYR A 213 5.32 -13.68 -8.04
CA TYR A 213 5.07 -12.40 -7.39
C TYR A 213 5.98 -12.25 -6.16
N ARG A 214 6.37 -11.02 -5.84
CA ARG A 214 7.11 -10.75 -4.59
C ARG A 214 6.18 -10.80 -3.38
N ALA A 215 6.69 -11.31 -2.26
CA ALA A 215 5.97 -11.26 -0.99
C ALA A 215 5.83 -9.79 -0.55
N LEU A 216 4.60 -9.35 -0.26
CA LEU A 216 4.32 -7.99 0.17
C LEU A 216 4.57 -7.85 1.66
N LYS A 217 5.55 -7.05 2.04
CA LYS A 217 5.84 -6.72 3.44
C LYS A 217 5.22 -5.39 3.83
N ARG A 218 5.15 -5.11 5.14
CA ARG A 218 4.65 -3.82 5.66
C ARG A 218 5.46 -2.64 5.13
N GLU A 219 6.78 -2.79 5.05
CA GLU A 219 7.72 -1.80 4.52
C GLU A 219 7.49 -1.46 3.03
N ASP A 220 6.82 -2.32 2.28
CA ASP A 220 6.53 -2.08 0.87
C ASP A 220 5.26 -1.23 0.67
N ILE A 221 4.39 -1.13 1.68
CA ILE A 221 3.10 -0.42 1.63
C ILE A 221 3.33 1.08 1.84
N ARG A 222 3.95 1.72 0.85
CA ARG A 222 4.33 3.14 0.86
C ARG A 222 3.83 3.86 -0.39
N SER A 223 3.53 5.15 -0.28
CA SER A 223 3.10 5.92 -1.46
C SER A 223 4.29 6.15 -2.39
N GLU A 224 3.99 6.37 -3.67
CA GLU A 224 4.98 6.83 -4.64
C GLU A 224 5.50 8.23 -4.27
N GLU A 225 4.65 9.07 -3.68
CA GLU A 225 4.87 10.50 -3.42
C GLU A 225 5.25 10.80 -1.96
N ASP A 226 5.95 9.89 -1.26
CA ASP A 226 6.34 10.08 0.16
C ASP A 226 7.29 11.31 0.40
N GLU A 227 7.64 12.03 -0.67
CA GLU A 227 8.44 13.24 -0.71
C GLU A 227 7.93 14.34 0.25
N ASP A 228 6.62 14.62 0.29
CA ASP A 228 6.05 15.83 0.94
C ASP A 228 5.30 15.60 2.28
N MET A 229 5.37 14.38 2.79
CA MET A 229 4.39 13.86 3.74
C MET A 229 4.92 13.77 5.17
N ASP A 230 4.45 14.65 6.05
CA ASP A 230 4.83 14.60 7.47
C ASP A 230 4.02 13.49 8.16
N TRP A 231 4.69 12.35 8.34
CA TRP A 231 4.14 11.16 9.01
C TRP A 231 4.08 11.28 10.52
N GLU A 232 4.20 12.49 11.09
CA GLU A 232 4.17 12.71 12.56
C GLU A 232 2.92 12.13 13.23
N ASP A 233 1.82 11.98 12.48
CA ASP A 233 0.55 11.40 12.95
C ASP A 233 0.37 9.89 12.67
N ASP A 234 1.27 9.20 11.95
CA ASP A 234 1.14 7.76 11.63
C ASP A 234 2.03 6.94 12.57
N GLU A 235 1.48 6.56 13.74
CA GLU A 235 2.12 5.67 14.70
C GLU A 235 2.57 4.36 14.01
N GLY A 236 3.88 4.26 13.71
CA GLY A 236 4.50 3.10 13.06
C GLY A 236 4.84 3.27 11.58
N ALA A 237 4.96 4.50 11.08
CA ALA A 237 5.69 4.79 9.85
C ALA A 237 7.21 4.55 10.06
N PRO A 238 7.92 3.92 9.10
CA PRO A 238 9.37 3.74 9.20
C PRO A 238 10.08 5.10 9.24
N GLU A 239 11.18 5.16 10.00
CA GLU A 239 11.99 6.37 10.19
C GLU A 239 12.39 6.98 8.83
N ARG A 240 12.24 8.30 8.70
CA ARG A 240 12.53 9.01 7.47
C ARG A 240 14.04 8.99 7.23
N GLY A 241 14.49 8.08 6.36
CA GLY A 241 15.86 8.10 5.86
C GLY A 241 16.19 9.41 5.14
N PRO A 242 17.47 9.78 5.04
CA PRO A 242 17.88 11.00 4.33
C PRO A 242 17.39 10.95 2.88
N GLU A 243 17.09 12.12 2.32
CA GLU A 243 16.40 12.25 1.03
C GLU A 243 17.11 11.52 -0.13
N ASN A 244 18.44 11.42 -0.04
CA ASN A 244 19.31 10.72 -1.00
C ASN A 244 19.30 9.18 -0.89
N GLN A 245 18.70 8.59 0.15
CA GLN A 245 18.59 7.12 0.34
C GLN A 245 17.18 6.59 0.06
N ARG A 246 16.26 7.45 -0.41
CA ARG A 246 14.88 7.05 -0.66
C ARG A 246 14.78 6.17 -1.90
N GLN A 247 14.35 4.92 -1.69
CA GLN A 247 14.02 3.98 -2.77
C GLN A 247 12.51 3.85 -2.90
N ILE A 248 12.05 3.94 -4.14
CA ILE A 248 10.64 3.68 -4.50
C ILE A 248 10.34 2.21 -4.19
N SER A 249 9.22 1.96 -3.52
CA SER A 249 8.77 0.59 -3.22
C SER A 249 8.58 -0.22 -4.51
N TRP A 250 8.93 -1.51 -4.48
CA TRP A 250 8.83 -2.40 -5.65
C TRP A 250 7.39 -2.48 -6.19
N ILE A 251 6.39 -2.21 -5.34
CA ILE A 251 5.00 -2.15 -5.77
C ILE A 251 4.77 -1.10 -6.86
N TRP A 252 5.66 -0.12 -7.05
CA TRP A 252 5.56 0.91 -8.10
C TRP A 252 6.46 0.68 -9.30
N THR A 253 7.38 -0.27 -9.23
CA THR A 253 8.39 -0.52 -10.27
C THR A 253 8.22 -1.85 -10.99
N GLU A 254 7.56 -2.82 -10.37
CA GLU A 254 7.38 -4.14 -10.97
C GLU A 254 5.95 -4.36 -11.48
N ALA A 255 5.86 -4.86 -12.71
CA ALA A 255 4.64 -5.45 -13.23
C ALA A 255 4.54 -6.84 -12.60
N GLY A 256 3.34 -7.23 -12.16
CA GLY A 256 3.10 -8.59 -11.66
C GLY A 256 3.53 -9.68 -12.66
N ALA A 257 3.31 -10.96 -12.32
CA ALA A 257 3.86 -12.15 -13.02
C ALA A 257 4.04 -12.07 -14.56
N ASP A 258 3.12 -11.44 -15.30
CA ASP A 258 3.16 -11.36 -16.77
C ASP A 258 3.94 -10.15 -17.35
N GLY A 259 4.59 -9.32 -16.53
CA GLY A 259 5.41 -8.18 -16.96
C GLY A 259 4.66 -7.04 -17.68
N THR A 260 3.36 -7.19 -17.93
CA THR A 260 2.54 -6.28 -18.73
C THR A 260 1.54 -5.52 -17.87
N ASP A 261 1.85 -4.25 -17.59
CA ASP A 261 0.96 -3.32 -16.90
C ASP A 261 1.10 -1.93 -17.54
N ALA A 262 0.13 -1.54 -18.39
CA ALA A 262 0.10 -0.21 -18.99
C ALA A 262 0.03 0.90 -17.93
N GLY A 263 -0.53 0.58 -16.74
CA GLY A 263 -0.51 1.47 -15.59
C GLY A 263 0.92 1.67 -15.05
N LEU A 264 1.73 0.61 -15.05
CA LEU A 264 3.14 0.68 -14.65
C LEU A 264 3.97 1.50 -15.63
N GLU A 265 3.79 1.30 -16.94
CA GLU A 265 4.53 2.11 -17.93
C GLU A 265 4.28 3.60 -17.74
N LYS A 266 3.01 3.97 -17.49
CA LYS A 266 2.65 5.37 -17.20
C LYS A 266 3.27 5.86 -15.88
N ALA A 267 3.23 5.04 -14.83
CA ALA A 267 3.85 5.37 -13.54
C ALA A 267 5.38 5.58 -13.68
N LEU A 268 6.07 4.66 -14.37
CA LEU A 268 7.50 4.76 -14.64
C LEU A 268 7.86 6.03 -15.43
N ARG A 269 7.03 6.44 -16.41
CA ARG A 269 7.24 7.71 -17.14
C ARG A 269 7.08 8.93 -16.25
N ILE A 270 6.12 8.91 -15.33
CA ILE A 270 5.91 9.98 -14.36
C ILE A 270 7.12 10.06 -13.43
N GLU A 271 7.56 8.93 -12.87
CA GLU A 271 8.71 8.86 -11.98
C GLU A 271 10.01 9.27 -12.66
N TRP A 272 10.22 8.84 -13.90
CA TRP A 272 11.36 9.29 -14.69
C TRP A 272 11.31 10.81 -14.89
N SER A 273 10.14 11.37 -15.20
CA SER A 273 9.99 12.82 -15.41
C SER A 273 10.25 13.61 -14.13
N LYS A 274 9.78 13.12 -12.97
CA LYS A 274 10.04 13.71 -11.65
C LYS A 274 11.53 13.61 -11.29
N ALA A 275 12.14 12.43 -11.43
CA ALA A 275 13.55 12.21 -11.16
C ALA A 275 14.43 13.11 -12.05
N PHE A 276 14.12 13.20 -13.34
CA PHE A 276 14.78 14.08 -14.28
C PHE A 276 14.66 15.56 -13.87
N ALA A 277 13.47 16.01 -13.48
CA ALA A 277 13.25 17.36 -12.97
C ALA A 277 14.05 17.64 -11.69
N ARG A 278 14.11 16.68 -10.75
CA ARG A 278 14.92 16.75 -9.53
C ARG A 278 16.40 16.88 -9.85
N THR A 279 16.94 16.06 -10.74
CA THR A 279 18.34 16.15 -11.16
C THR A 279 18.66 17.51 -11.80
N ARG A 280 17.77 18.05 -12.62
CA ARG A 280 17.98 19.39 -13.22
C ARG A 280 17.96 20.49 -12.16
N ARG A 281 17.00 20.47 -11.24
CA ARG A 281 16.92 21.44 -10.13
C ARG A 281 18.16 21.35 -9.24
N TRP A 282 18.59 20.15 -8.89
CA TRP A 282 19.81 19.95 -8.11
C TRP A 282 21.05 20.52 -8.83
N ASN A 283 21.18 20.28 -10.14
CA ASN A 283 22.26 20.85 -10.93
C ASN A 283 22.22 22.39 -10.98
N GLU A 284 21.02 22.97 -10.99
CA GLU A 284 20.82 24.42 -10.90
C GLU A 284 21.18 24.95 -9.51
N GLU A 285 20.69 24.33 -8.44
CA GLU A 285 21.02 24.68 -7.04
C GLU A 285 22.52 24.61 -6.78
N VAL A 286 23.22 23.59 -7.28
CA VAL A 286 24.67 23.52 -7.18
C VAL A 286 25.32 24.73 -7.85
N ARG A 287 24.89 25.12 -9.06
CA ARG A 287 25.42 26.30 -9.76
C ARG A 287 25.09 27.60 -9.01
N LEU A 288 23.86 27.72 -8.51
CA LEU A 288 23.42 28.87 -7.71
C LEU A 288 24.24 28.98 -6.43
N LEU A 289 24.50 27.89 -5.72
CA LEU A 289 25.30 27.88 -4.50
C LEU A 289 26.74 28.36 -4.75
N HIS A 290 27.37 27.96 -5.87
CA HIS A 290 28.68 28.46 -6.24
C HIS A 290 28.66 29.98 -6.52
N GLU A 291 27.62 30.47 -7.21
CA GLU A 291 27.45 31.89 -7.48
C GLU A 291 27.07 32.69 -6.22
N GLU A 292 26.26 32.14 -5.32
CA GLU A 292 25.94 32.72 -4.02
C GLU A 292 27.19 32.85 -3.16
N TYR A 293 28.01 31.79 -3.06
CA TYR A 293 29.29 31.85 -2.36
C TYR A 293 30.19 32.95 -2.92
N ARG A 294 30.29 33.06 -4.25
CA ARG A 294 31.04 34.13 -4.91
C ARG A 294 30.47 35.52 -4.58
N ARG A 295 29.16 35.71 -4.70
CA ARG A 295 28.47 36.99 -4.46
C ARG A 295 28.54 37.41 -3.00
N VAL A 296 28.42 36.49 -2.05
CA VAL A 296 28.55 36.77 -0.61
C VAL A 296 29.92 37.37 -0.34
N ARG A 297 31.00 36.77 -0.86
CA ARG A 297 32.36 37.32 -0.68
C ARG A 297 32.51 38.73 -1.26
N VAL A 298 31.99 38.98 -2.46
CA VAL A 298 32.03 40.32 -3.08
C VAL A 298 31.20 41.33 -2.28
N SER A 299 30.02 40.95 -1.79
CA SER A 299 29.18 41.81 -0.95
C SER A 299 29.86 42.14 0.39
N LEU A 300 30.55 41.18 0.99
CA LEU A 300 31.34 41.40 2.22
C LEU A 300 32.50 42.38 1.96
N GLU A 301 33.21 42.26 0.83
CA GLU A 301 34.22 43.26 0.43
C GLU A 301 33.64 44.66 0.25
N TYR A 302 32.48 44.74 -0.40
CA TYR A 302 31.79 46.01 -0.62
C TYR A 302 31.36 46.68 0.70
N GLU A 303 30.80 45.91 1.64
CA GLU A 303 30.46 46.42 2.97
C GLU A 303 31.71 46.83 3.75
N ALA A 304 32.81 46.07 3.68
CA ALA A 304 34.08 46.47 4.29
C ALA A 304 34.57 47.83 3.74
N ALA A 305 34.56 48.02 2.41
CA ALA A 305 34.94 49.28 1.77
C ALA A 305 34.02 50.45 2.18
N LYS A 306 32.73 50.20 2.37
CA LYS A 306 31.79 51.20 2.87
C LYS A 306 32.13 51.62 4.31
N TRP A 307 32.58 50.70 5.15
CA TRP A 307 33.08 51.04 6.49
C TRP A 307 34.42 51.78 6.44
N ASP A 308 35.32 51.47 5.51
CA ASP A 308 36.56 52.24 5.31
C ASP A 308 36.27 53.69 4.91
N THR A 309 35.31 53.92 4.01
CA THR A 309 34.92 55.29 3.61
C THR A 309 34.32 56.07 4.77
N ARG A 310 33.54 55.41 5.65
CA ARG A 310 33.04 56.01 6.90
C ARG A 310 34.18 56.34 7.86
N ALA A 311 35.16 55.46 8.02
CA ALA A 311 36.36 55.73 8.83
C ALA A 311 37.13 56.94 8.28
N ALA A 312 37.30 57.04 6.96
CA ALA A 312 37.94 58.18 6.32
C ALA A 312 37.17 59.50 6.52
N ALA A 313 35.84 59.46 6.49
CA ALA A 313 35.00 60.62 6.78
C ALA A 313 35.12 61.05 8.26
N ALA A 314 35.08 60.11 9.20
CA ALA A 314 35.23 60.38 10.64
C ALA A 314 36.62 60.96 10.97
N ARG A 315 37.68 60.53 10.27
CA ARG A 315 39.03 61.12 10.40
C ARG A 315 39.05 62.61 10.05
N LYS A 316 38.27 63.05 9.05
CA LYS A 316 38.21 64.48 8.67
C LYS A 316 37.59 65.36 9.76
N VAL A 317 36.72 64.78 10.60
CA VAL A 317 36.05 65.48 11.71
C VAL A 317 36.75 65.20 13.06
N GLN A 318 37.89 64.49 13.04
CA GLN A 318 38.71 64.17 14.22
C GLN A 318 38.00 63.36 15.33
N ASP A 319 36.97 62.57 14.99
CA ASP A 319 36.30 61.67 15.94
C ASP A 319 37.02 60.30 16.02
N ALA A 320 37.91 60.15 17.00
CA ALA A 320 38.70 58.94 17.19
C ALA A 320 37.85 57.68 17.50
N GLY A 321 36.72 57.85 18.21
CA GLY A 321 35.84 56.74 18.59
C GLY A 321 35.12 56.16 17.37
N ALA A 322 34.57 57.04 16.53
CA ALA A 322 33.93 56.64 15.28
C ALA A 322 34.91 56.00 14.30
N VAL A 323 36.16 56.48 14.25
CA VAL A 323 37.22 55.87 13.43
C VAL A 323 37.52 54.45 13.89
N GLY A 324 37.75 54.25 15.18
CA GLY A 324 38.04 52.91 15.73
C GLY A 324 36.90 51.93 15.51
N TYR A 325 35.65 52.36 15.70
CA TYR A 325 34.49 51.51 15.46
C TYR A 325 34.33 51.13 13.98
N ALA A 326 34.47 52.10 13.07
CA ALA A 326 34.33 51.86 11.63
C ALA A 326 35.43 50.91 11.10
N LEU A 327 36.66 51.04 11.56
CA LEU A 327 37.75 50.11 11.20
C LEU A 327 37.48 48.70 11.71
N ARG A 328 37.02 48.55 12.96
CA ARG A 328 36.64 47.24 13.52
C ARG A 328 35.52 46.58 12.71
N GLN A 329 34.52 47.35 12.26
CA GLN A 329 33.46 46.81 11.40
C GLN A 329 34.02 46.37 10.05
N ALA A 330 34.91 47.16 9.43
CA ALA A 330 35.55 46.78 8.17
C ALA A 330 36.33 45.46 8.30
N ASP A 331 37.10 45.29 9.38
CA ASP A 331 37.85 44.06 9.65
C ASP A 331 36.94 42.85 9.86
N MET A 332 35.85 43.00 10.61
CA MET A 332 34.85 41.93 10.78
C MET A 332 34.30 41.43 9.43
N TYR A 333 33.98 42.32 8.49
CA TYR A 333 33.52 41.91 7.15
C TYR A 333 34.60 41.22 6.32
N ARG A 334 35.88 41.61 6.50
CA ARG A 334 37.02 40.91 5.86
C ARG A 334 37.25 39.53 6.45
N ASP A 335 37.09 39.37 7.76
CA ASP A 335 37.20 38.08 8.45
C ASP A 335 36.08 37.11 8.01
N LEU A 336 34.85 37.60 7.86
CA LEU A 336 33.71 36.78 7.38
C LEU A 336 33.87 36.31 5.93
N LYS A 337 34.74 36.95 5.14
CA LYS A 337 35.02 36.61 3.74
C LYS A 337 36.12 35.53 3.61
N ALA A 338 37.01 35.43 4.60
CA ALA A 338 38.19 34.57 4.61
C ALA A 338 37.80 33.08 4.53
#